data_AF-A0A8H4L3B6-F1
#
_entry.id   AF-A0A8H4L3B6-F1
#
_cell.length_a   1.000
_cell.length_b   1.000
_cell.length_c   1.000
_cell.angle_alpha   90.00
_cell.angle_beta   90.00
_cell.angle_gamma   90.00
#
_symmetry.space_group_name_H-M   'P 1'
#
loop_
_entity.id
_entity.type
_entity.pdbx_description
1 polymer ?
#
loop_
_entity_poly.entity_id
_entity_poly.type
_entity_poly.pdbx_seq_one_letter_code
_entity_poly.pdbx_strand_id
1 'polypeptide(L)'
;MANRVFATHLQAKRSTPRSTLHRHFAIISSPKMVSSFAAAPYRHDMMPFDSAQDAQIDGNPALSKLREAIPDLKMYTRSSPRYEALRGVYNKLVTAEPLAMCRPTSVAQIQAIVKTVSGLGLPLGVRCGGHDVFGRGCIEGSVTIDMRELDTQELSDDKKIVTVGGGITSKNLVGFLGSHNLCTSNGFAGEVGWTSWASWGGYGPLGDYVGLGVDNIVGAKLVTANGDLVQADGELLWAARGAGGNFGVIAET
;
A
#
# COMPACT_ATOMS: atom_id res chain seq x y z
N MET A 1 52.38 19.08 -22.16
CA MET A 1 51.32 18.13 -21.71
C MET A 1 50.09 18.99 -21.41
N ALA A 2 49.12 19.24 -22.31
CA ALA A 2 48.10 18.32 -22.86
C ALA A 2 47.35 17.56 -21.73
N ASN A 3 46.03 17.50 -21.60
CA ASN A 3 44.88 17.92 -22.43
C ASN A 3 43.58 17.80 -21.57
N ARG A 4 42.60 18.70 -21.82
CA ARG A 4 41.10 18.63 -21.84
C ARG A 4 40.35 17.51 -21.03
N VAL A 5 39.10 17.68 -20.56
CA VAL A 5 37.86 17.86 -21.35
C VAL A 5 36.65 18.25 -20.44
N PHE A 6 36.02 19.37 -20.80
CA PHE A 6 34.59 19.75 -20.87
C PHE A 6 33.53 19.23 -19.88
N ALA A 7 32.91 20.20 -19.19
CA ALA A 7 31.53 20.15 -18.73
C ALA A 7 30.58 20.47 -19.90
N THR A 8 29.59 19.63 -20.15
CA THR A 8 28.47 19.91 -21.07
C THR A 8 27.15 19.96 -20.32
N HIS A 9 26.49 21.10 -20.43
CA HIS A 9 25.07 21.30 -20.16
C HIS A 9 24.22 20.31 -20.95
N LEU A 10 23.34 19.57 -20.27
CA LEU A 10 22.14 18.98 -20.88
C LEU A 10 20.92 19.77 -20.38
N GLN A 11 20.55 20.82 -21.11
CA GLN A 11 19.17 21.31 -21.12
C GLN A 11 18.39 20.43 -22.09
N ALA A 12 17.69 19.42 -21.58
CA ALA A 12 16.69 18.70 -22.37
C ALA A 12 15.35 19.44 -22.29
N LYS A 13 15.09 20.33 -23.25
CA LYS A 13 13.72 20.80 -23.54
C LYS A 13 12.89 19.59 -24.00
N ARG A 14 11.99 19.10 -23.14
CA ARG A 14 10.94 18.15 -23.55
C ARG A 14 9.78 18.94 -24.16
N SER A 15 9.76 19.08 -25.48
CA SER A 15 8.70 19.77 -26.24
C SER A 15 7.97 18.83 -27.20
N THR A 16 7.58 17.65 -26.73
CA THR A 16 6.71 16.74 -27.48
C THR A 16 5.46 16.43 -26.63
N PRO A 17 4.24 16.65 -27.15
CA PRO A 17 3.04 16.16 -26.50
C PRO A 17 3.15 14.64 -26.40
N ARG A 18 3.04 14.08 -25.19
CA ARG A 18 3.04 12.63 -25.01
C ARG A 18 1.84 12.06 -25.78
N SER A 19 2.17 11.23 -26.77
CA SER A 19 1.24 10.55 -27.65
C SER A 19 0.15 9.82 -26.87
N THR A 20 -1.06 9.88 -27.40
CA THR A 20 -2.30 9.18 -27.04
C THR A 20 -2.23 7.65 -27.23
N LEU A 21 -1.10 7.02 -26.89
CA LEU A 21 -0.92 5.57 -27.00
C LEU A 21 -1.16 4.95 -25.62
N HIS A 22 -2.24 4.19 -25.54
CA HIS A 22 -2.74 3.40 -24.40
C HIS A 22 -3.80 4.09 -23.53
N ARG A 23 -4.97 4.33 -24.13
CA ARG A 23 -6.23 4.11 -23.41
C ARG A 23 -6.53 2.61 -23.42
N HIS A 24 -5.72 1.82 -22.72
CA HIS A 24 -6.05 0.41 -22.48
C HIS A 24 -6.82 0.35 -21.16
N PHE A 25 -7.97 -0.31 -21.19
CA PHE A 25 -8.88 -0.43 -20.07
C PHE A 25 -8.12 -1.03 -18.87
N ALA A 26 -8.25 -0.41 -17.68
CA ALA A 26 -7.63 -0.90 -16.43
C ALA A 26 -8.15 -2.29 -16.02
N ILE A 27 -9.25 -2.72 -16.65
CA ILE A 27 -9.89 -4.01 -16.44
C ILE A 27 -10.34 -4.53 -17.81
N ILE A 28 -10.04 -5.79 -18.11
CA ILE A 28 -10.52 -6.46 -19.32
C ILE A 28 -11.48 -7.60 -18.98
N SER A 29 -12.46 -7.84 -19.86
CA SER A 29 -13.35 -9.00 -19.75
C SER A 29 -12.61 -10.27 -20.14
N SER A 30 -12.74 -11.32 -19.32
CA SER A 30 -12.06 -12.59 -19.55
C SER A 30 -12.93 -13.77 -19.14
N PRO A 31 -13.59 -14.45 -20.09
CA PRO A 31 -14.33 -15.69 -19.82
C PRO A 31 -13.41 -16.92 -19.66
N LYS A 32 -12.08 -16.80 -19.84
CA LYS A 32 -11.14 -17.96 -19.88
C LYS A 32 -9.82 -17.81 -19.11
N MET A 33 -9.47 -16.64 -18.55
CA MET A 33 -8.30 -16.52 -17.67
C MET A 33 -8.71 -16.69 -16.21
N VAL A 34 -8.38 -17.85 -15.65
CA VAL A 34 -8.44 -18.08 -14.20
C VAL A 34 -7.06 -17.83 -13.64
N SER A 35 -6.95 -16.91 -12.69
CA SER A 35 -5.71 -16.71 -11.93
C SER A 35 -5.40 -17.94 -11.08
N SER A 36 -4.15 -18.40 -11.14
CA SER A 36 -3.66 -19.47 -10.27
C SER A 36 -3.72 -19.04 -8.81
N PHE A 37 -4.59 -19.67 -8.02
CA PHE A 37 -4.63 -19.51 -6.56
C PHE A 37 -3.53 -20.37 -5.93
N ALA A 38 -2.28 -19.90 -5.98
CA ALA A 38 -1.19 -20.48 -5.20
C ALA A 38 -0.61 -19.41 -4.27
N ALA A 39 -1.09 -19.43 -3.03
CA ALA A 39 -0.61 -18.61 -1.93
C ALA A 39 -0.76 -19.43 -0.64
N ALA A 40 0.29 -19.46 0.19
CA ALA A 40 0.28 -20.13 1.47
C ALA A 40 -0.80 -19.50 2.39
N PRO A 41 -1.39 -20.25 3.35
CA PRO A 41 -2.50 -19.77 4.16
C PRO A 41 -2.15 -18.63 5.14
N TYR A 42 -0.92 -18.15 5.19
CA TYR A 42 -0.50 -17.16 6.18
C TYR A 42 -0.60 -15.74 5.64
N ARG A 43 -1.52 -14.94 6.19
CA ARG A 43 -1.43 -13.46 6.50
C ARG A 43 -2.69 -12.63 6.24
N HIS A 44 -3.76 -13.25 5.75
CA HIS A 44 -5.06 -12.60 5.57
C HIS A 44 -6.15 -13.13 6.50
N ASP A 45 -5.79 -13.89 7.52
CA ASP A 45 -6.74 -14.23 8.57
C ASP A 45 -7.22 -12.94 9.24
N MET A 46 -8.54 -12.87 9.43
CA MET A 46 -9.12 -11.90 10.36
C MET A 46 -8.35 -12.01 11.66
N MET A 47 -7.64 -10.95 12.04
CA MET A 47 -6.97 -10.92 13.33
C MET A 47 -7.98 -10.35 14.31
N PRO A 48 -8.48 -11.15 15.26
CA PRO A 48 -9.37 -10.62 16.27
C PRO A 48 -8.65 -9.49 17.01
N PHE A 49 -9.43 -8.54 17.50
CA PHE A 49 -8.94 -7.44 18.32
C PHE A 49 -9.67 -7.49 19.65
N ASP A 50 -8.93 -7.60 20.74
CA ASP A 50 -9.44 -7.49 22.09
C ASP A 50 -8.76 -6.29 22.76
N SER A 51 -9.49 -5.19 22.94
CA SER A 51 -8.93 -3.97 23.52
C SER A 51 -8.49 -4.14 24.98
N ALA A 52 -8.96 -5.17 25.71
CA ALA A 52 -8.47 -5.42 27.06
C ALA A 52 -7.05 -5.99 27.08
N GLN A 53 -6.60 -6.61 25.98
CA GLN A 53 -5.29 -7.25 25.86
C GLN A 53 -4.37 -6.56 24.86
N ASP A 54 -4.88 -6.28 23.65
CA ASP A 54 -4.10 -5.78 22.52
C ASP A 54 -3.78 -4.27 22.68
N ALA A 55 -4.66 -3.51 23.34
CA ALA A 55 -4.49 -2.07 23.51
C ALA A 55 -3.53 -1.68 24.64
N GLN A 56 -3.03 -2.64 25.40
CA GLN A 56 -2.25 -2.37 26.62
C GLN A 56 -0.95 -1.66 26.25
N ILE A 57 -0.85 -0.41 26.67
CA ILE A 57 0.29 0.47 26.42
C ILE A 57 1.26 0.29 27.58
N ASP A 58 2.41 -0.34 27.33
CA ASP A 58 3.43 -0.68 28.34
C ASP A 58 4.15 0.55 28.91
N GLY A 59 3.40 1.53 29.42
CA GLY A 59 3.88 2.83 29.90
C GLY A 59 4.41 3.76 28.80
N ASN A 60 4.29 3.40 27.51
CA ASN A 60 4.83 4.21 26.41
C ASN A 60 4.01 5.51 26.23
N PRO A 61 4.57 6.70 26.48
CA PRO A 61 3.81 7.96 26.39
C PRO A 61 3.34 8.29 24.98
N ALA A 62 4.07 7.85 23.95
CA ALA A 62 3.69 8.09 22.57
C ALA A 62 2.47 7.26 22.17
N LEU A 63 2.41 6.00 22.59
CA LEU A 63 1.25 5.14 22.35
C LEU A 63 0.03 5.59 23.17
N SER A 64 0.26 6.19 24.35
CA SER A 64 -0.80 6.82 25.15
C SER A 64 -1.48 7.95 24.38
N LYS A 65 -0.69 8.88 23.83
CA LYS A 65 -1.21 9.98 23.01
C LYS A 65 -1.95 9.49 21.76
N LEU A 66 -1.45 8.42 21.12
CA LEU A 66 -2.11 7.83 19.97
C LEU A 66 -3.47 7.21 20.35
N ARG A 67 -3.55 6.54 21.50
CA ARG A 67 -4.79 5.99 22.05
C ARG A 67 -5.80 7.09 22.40
N GLU A 68 -5.34 8.18 23.01
CA GLU A 68 -6.19 9.34 23.33
C GLU A 68 -6.75 10.00 22.07
N ALA A 69 -5.92 10.14 21.03
CA ALA A 69 -6.34 10.72 19.75
C ALA A 69 -7.31 9.81 18.98
N ILE A 70 -7.20 8.49 19.13
CA ILE A 70 -7.99 7.51 18.36
C ILE A 70 -8.42 6.34 19.28
N PRO A 71 -9.44 6.54 20.15
CA PRO A 71 -9.79 5.56 21.18
C PRO A 71 -10.14 4.17 20.64
N ASP A 72 -10.80 4.12 19.48
CA ASP A 72 -11.29 2.92 18.81
C ASP A 72 -10.25 2.27 17.86
N LEU A 73 -9.02 2.79 17.81
CA LEU A 73 -7.97 2.21 16.97
C LEU A 73 -7.63 0.78 17.41
N LYS A 74 -7.64 -0.15 16.45
CA LYS A 74 -7.04 -1.48 16.60
C LYS A 74 -5.52 -1.36 16.66
N MET A 75 -4.98 -1.07 17.83
CA MET A 75 -3.55 -0.94 18.08
C MET A 75 -3.08 -2.14 18.90
N TYR A 76 -2.07 -2.82 18.38
CA TYR A 76 -1.42 -3.98 18.98
C TYR A 76 0.01 -3.59 19.35
N THR A 77 0.28 -3.54 20.64
CA THR A 77 1.58 -3.21 21.24
C THR A 77 2.45 -4.46 21.40
N ARG A 78 3.70 -4.31 21.86
CA ARG A 78 4.61 -5.46 22.08
C ARG A 78 4.10 -6.46 23.12
N SER A 79 3.27 -6.03 24.07
CA SER A 79 2.62 -6.93 25.04
C SER A 79 1.39 -7.65 24.49
N SER A 80 0.90 -7.26 23.31
CA SER A 80 -0.24 -7.93 22.68
C SER A 80 0.14 -9.36 22.27
N PRO A 81 -0.70 -10.37 22.56
CA PRO A 81 -0.41 -11.75 22.18
C PRO A 81 -0.32 -11.95 20.65
N ARG A 82 -0.92 -11.04 19.88
CA ARG A 82 -0.95 -11.08 18.41
C ARG A 82 0.14 -10.24 17.74
N TYR A 83 0.95 -9.52 18.51
CA TYR A 83 1.96 -8.60 17.99
C TYR A 83 2.93 -9.28 17.03
N GLU A 84 3.50 -10.42 17.41
CA GLU A 84 4.47 -11.15 16.59
C GLU A 84 3.88 -11.62 15.25
N ALA A 85 2.64 -12.10 15.28
CA ALA A 85 1.92 -12.52 14.06
C ALA A 85 1.66 -11.33 13.12
N LEU A 86 1.31 -10.17 13.68
CA LEU A 86 1.03 -8.94 12.92
C LEU A 86 2.30 -8.29 12.36
N ARG A 87 3.36 -8.24 13.17
CA ARG A 87 4.66 -7.67 12.79
C ARG A 87 5.33 -8.48 11.70
N GLY A 88 5.22 -9.82 11.74
CA GLY A 88 5.88 -10.73 10.81
C GLY A 88 5.68 -10.36 9.32
N VAL A 89 6.79 -10.11 8.61
CA VAL A 89 6.83 -9.81 7.16
C VAL A 89 7.33 -11.01 6.35
N TYR A 90 7.31 -10.89 5.01
CA TYR A 90 7.64 -11.97 4.08
C TYR A 90 9.07 -12.45 4.27
N ASN A 91 10.00 -11.49 4.25
CA ASN A 91 11.39 -11.75 4.55
C ASN A 91 11.58 -12.01 6.05
N LYS A 92 11.82 -13.27 6.42
CA LYS A 92 12.03 -13.68 7.82
C LYS A 92 13.34 -13.19 8.44
N LEU A 93 14.25 -12.63 7.63
CA LEU A 93 15.46 -11.97 8.11
C LEU A 93 15.18 -10.57 8.68
N VAL A 94 14.02 -9.98 8.40
CA VAL A 94 13.62 -8.69 8.98
C VAL A 94 13.07 -8.95 10.38
N THR A 95 13.84 -8.54 11.39
CA THR A 95 13.53 -8.77 12.81
C THR A 95 13.21 -7.50 13.59
N ALA A 96 13.21 -6.33 12.95
CA ALA A 96 12.94 -5.04 13.58
C ALA A 96 11.61 -5.01 14.35
N GLU A 97 11.57 -4.27 15.46
CA GLU A 97 10.42 -4.22 16.36
C GLU A 97 9.79 -2.83 16.39
N PRO A 98 8.67 -2.60 15.69
CA PRO A 98 7.83 -1.41 15.89
C PRO A 98 7.39 -1.25 17.36
N LEU A 99 7.01 -0.04 17.75
CA LEU A 99 6.36 0.20 19.04
C LEU A 99 4.95 -0.37 19.07
N ALA A 100 4.24 -0.25 17.94
CA ALA A 100 2.90 -0.78 17.78
C ALA A 100 2.55 -1.04 16.31
N MET A 101 1.69 -2.03 16.10
CA MET A 101 0.99 -2.30 14.85
C MET A 101 -0.42 -1.69 14.95
N CYS A 102 -0.71 -0.69 14.14
CA CYS A 102 -2.02 -0.02 14.11
C CYS A 102 -2.78 -0.41 12.85
N ARG A 103 -4.00 -0.94 13.01
CA ARG A 103 -4.86 -1.40 11.92
C ARG A 103 -6.06 -0.48 11.75
N PRO A 104 -5.91 0.66 11.04
CA PRO A 104 -7.01 1.59 10.85
C PRO A 104 -8.11 0.97 9.99
N THR A 105 -9.37 1.22 10.34
CA THR A 105 -10.55 0.78 9.58
C THR A 105 -11.16 1.90 8.73
N SER A 106 -10.57 3.11 8.78
CA SER A 106 -11.01 4.26 7.99
C SER A 106 -9.84 5.17 7.60
N VAL A 107 -10.05 5.97 6.56
CA VAL A 107 -9.10 6.99 6.13
C VAL A 107 -8.87 8.04 7.22
N ALA A 108 -9.91 8.41 7.98
CA ALA A 108 -9.79 9.34 9.10
C ALA A 108 -8.81 8.83 10.18
N GLN A 109 -8.82 7.53 10.48
CA GLN A 109 -7.85 6.94 11.39
C GLN A 109 -6.42 6.98 10.82
N ILE A 110 -6.22 6.77 9.51
CA ILE A 110 -4.89 6.96 8.88
C ILE A 110 -4.42 8.41 9.08
N GLN A 111 -5.27 9.39 8.77
CA GLN A 111 -4.94 10.81 8.93
C GLN A 111 -4.53 11.14 10.37
N ALA A 112 -5.30 10.65 11.34
CA ALA A 112 -5.02 10.85 12.76
C ALA A 112 -3.72 10.17 13.21
N ILE A 113 -3.43 8.95 12.72
CA ILE A 113 -2.15 8.26 13.00
C ILE A 113 -0.99 9.09 12.43
N VAL A 114 -1.06 9.49 11.16
CA VAL A 114 0.01 10.26 10.51
C VAL A 114 0.26 11.58 11.25
N LYS A 115 -0.79 12.33 11.59
CA LYS A 115 -0.68 13.59 12.36
C LYS A 115 -0.03 13.37 13.71
N THR A 116 -0.50 12.37 14.45
CA THR A 116 -0.05 12.12 15.82
C THR A 116 1.40 11.62 15.84
N VAL A 117 1.72 10.60 15.04
CA VAL A 117 3.06 9.98 15.01
C VAL A 117 4.11 10.96 14.49
N SER A 118 3.79 11.72 13.44
CA SER A 118 4.71 12.75 12.91
C SER A 118 4.91 13.88 13.90
N GLY A 119 3.85 14.32 14.60
CA GLY A 119 3.95 15.33 15.67
C GLY A 119 4.77 14.87 16.88
N LEU A 120 4.94 13.56 17.07
CA LEU A 120 5.80 12.96 18.09
C LEU A 120 7.23 12.69 17.61
N GLY A 121 7.54 12.96 16.33
CA GLY A 121 8.85 12.69 15.75
C GLY A 121 9.20 11.21 15.66
N LEU A 122 8.20 10.32 15.67
CA LEU A 122 8.41 8.88 15.57
C LEU A 122 8.48 8.43 14.11
N PRO A 123 9.29 7.40 13.80
CA PRO A 123 9.24 6.77 12.49
C PRO A 123 7.85 6.17 12.22
N LEU A 124 7.41 6.24 10.97
CA LEU A 124 6.16 5.63 10.52
C LEU A 124 6.45 4.52 9.52
N GLY A 125 5.98 3.31 9.82
CA GLY A 125 5.96 2.19 8.88
C GLY A 125 4.61 2.14 8.17
N VAL A 126 4.58 1.78 6.88
CA VAL A 126 3.34 1.50 6.16
C VAL A 126 3.41 0.09 5.59
N ARG A 127 2.38 -0.71 5.87
CA ARG A 127 2.32 -2.10 5.50
C ARG A 127 0.98 -2.41 4.82
N CYS A 128 1.07 -3.00 3.62
CA CYS A 128 -0.04 -3.68 2.96
C CYS A 128 0.12 -5.21 3.17
N GLY A 129 0.47 -5.98 2.13
CA GLY A 129 0.73 -7.43 2.26
C GLY A 129 2.02 -7.81 3.03
N GLY A 130 2.93 -6.87 3.27
CA GLY A 130 4.19 -7.12 3.98
C GLY A 130 5.22 -7.94 3.16
N HIS A 131 5.23 -7.75 1.84
CA HIS A 131 6.10 -8.45 0.88
C HIS A 131 7.38 -7.70 0.49
N ASP A 132 7.61 -6.52 1.07
CA ASP A 132 8.83 -5.77 0.81
C ASP A 132 10.05 -6.51 1.38
N VAL A 133 10.98 -6.90 0.50
CA VAL A 133 12.17 -7.69 0.89
C VAL A 133 13.14 -6.90 1.77
N PHE A 134 13.09 -5.57 1.70
CA PHE A 134 13.90 -4.67 2.53
C PHE A 134 13.24 -4.31 3.85
N GLY A 135 12.02 -4.80 4.13
CA GLY A 135 11.33 -4.55 5.38
C GLY A 135 10.87 -3.11 5.58
N ARG A 136 10.64 -2.32 4.52
CA ARG A 136 10.25 -0.89 4.61
C ARG A 136 8.98 -0.61 5.42
N GLY A 137 8.12 -1.61 5.62
CA GLY A 137 6.93 -1.53 6.48
C GLY A 137 7.14 -2.03 7.92
N CYS A 138 8.34 -2.47 8.29
CA CYS A 138 8.69 -3.00 9.60
C CYS A 138 9.98 -2.32 10.09
N ILE A 139 9.81 -1.17 10.74
CA ILE A 139 10.90 -0.29 11.15
C ILE A 139 11.01 -0.35 12.68
N GLU A 140 12.24 -0.36 13.19
CA GLU A 140 12.46 -0.38 14.63
C GLU A 140 11.98 0.93 15.28
N GLY A 141 11.26 0.81 16.39
CA GLY A 141 10.75 1.98 17.12
C GLY A 141 9.67 2.77 16.39
N SER A 142 9.15 2.27 15.25
CA SER A 142 8.09 2.94 14.50
C SER A 142 6.70 2.66 15.05
N VAL A 143 5.73 3.50 14.68
CA VAL A 143 4.33 3.06 14.63
C VAL A 143 4.06 2.56 13.21
N THR A 144 3.61 1.32 13.06
CA THR A 144 3.30 0.76 11.74
C THR A 144 1.82 0.88 11.46
N ILE A 145 1.46 1.52 10.35
CA ILE A 145 0.12 1.51 9.76
C ILE A 145 -0.02 0.23 8.94
N ASP A 146 -0.76 -0.73 9.46
CA ASP A 146 -1.13 -1.97 8.81
C ASP A 146 -2.49 -1.82 8.13
N MET A 147 -2.44 -1.62 6.82
CA MET A 147 -3.55 -1.23 5.96
C MET A 147 -4.56 -2.36 5.72
N ARG A 148 -4.30 -3.60 6.18
CA ARG A 148 -5.09 -4.80 5.81
C ARG A 148 -6.58 -4.77 6.19
N GLU A 149 -7.05 -3.81 6.98
CA GLU A 149 -8.48 -3.57 7.24
C GLU A 149 -9.14 -2.65 6.20
N LEU A 150 -8.35 -1.99 5.37
CA LEU A 150 -8.76 -1.13 4.26
C LEU A 150 -8.57 -1.89 2.94
N ASP A 151 -9.28 -3.01 2.80
CA ASP A 151 -9.22 -3.88 1.64
C ASP A 151 -10.53 -3.87 0.84
N THR A 152 -11.33 -2.81 0.92
CA THR A 152 -12.59 -2.67 0.17
C THR A 152 -12.39 -2.84 -1.34
N GLN A 153 -13.42 -3.33 -2.03
CA GLN A 153 -13.48 -3.36 -3.49
C GLN A 153 -14.85 -2.87 -3.96
N GLU A 154 -14.87 -1.89 -4.85
CA GLU A 154 -16.11 -1.32 -5.42
C GLU A 154 -15.98 -1.26 -6.94
N LEU A 155 -16.80 -2.02 -7.64
CA LEU A 155 -16.80 -2.07 -9.10
C LEU A 155 -17.75 -1.02 -9.68
N SER A 156 -17.30 -0.24 -10.65
CA SER A 156 -18.14 0.72 -11.37
C SER A 156 -19.26 0.01 -12.16
N ASP A 157 -20.39 0.67 -12.35
CA ASP A 157 -21.53 0.13 -13.10
C ASP A 157 -21.16 -0.32 -14.53
N ASP A 158 -20.25 0.41 -15.17
CA ASP A 158 -19.75 0.09 -16.51
C ASP A 158 -18.63 -0.96 -16.53
N LYS A 159 -18.24 -1.47 -15.35
CA LYS A 159 -17.24 -2.52 -15.12
C LYS A 159 -15.83 -2.22 -15.63
N LYS A 160 -15.50 -0.93 -15.82
CA LYS A 160 -14.16 -0.53 -16.31
C LYS A 160 -13.19 -0.15 -15.20
N ILE A 161 -13.70 0.20 -14.03
CA ILE A 161 -12.91 0.66 -12.89
C ILE A 161 -13.34 -0.11 -11.65
N VAL A 162 -12.35 -0.54 -10.88
CA VAL A 162 -12.55 -1.04 -9.53
C VAL A 162 -11.79 -0.12 -8.60
N THR A 163 -12.49 0.48 -7.65
CA THR A 163 -11.88 1.26 -6.58
C THR A 163 -11.52 0.28 -5.46
N VAL A 164 -10.25 0.28 -5.05
CA VAL A 164 -9.75 -0.65 -4.03
C VAL A 164 -9.06 0.08 -2.89
N GLY A 165 -9.26 -0.42 -1.67
CA GLY A 165 -8.56 0.09 -0.50
C GLY A 165 -7.06 -0.23 -0.54
N GLY A 166 -6.23 0.64 0.04
CA GLY A 166 -4.76 0.51 -0.01
C GLY A 166 -4.18 -0.74 0.67
N GLY A 167 -4.99 -1.45 1.45
CA GLY A 167 -4.67 -2.73 2.09
C GLY A 167 -4.98 -3.97 1.26
N ILE A 168 -5.57 -3.81 0.07
CA ILE A 168 -5.99 -4.92 -0.77
C ILE A 168 -4.82 -5.81 -1.18
N THR A 169 -5.00 -7.13 -1.11
CA THR A 169 -4.06 -8.09 -1.68
C THR A 169 -4.47 -8.58 -3.05
N SER A 170 -3.47 -9.07 -3.78
CA SER A 170 -3.66 -9.62 -5.12
C SER A 170 -4.69 -10.74 -5.13
N LYS A 171 -4.68 -11.64 -4.13
CA LYS A 171 -5.67 -12.73 -4.02
C LYS A 171 -7.09 -12.18 -3.90
N ASN A 172 -7.32 -11.20 -3.02
CA ASN A 172 -8.66 -10.64 -2.79
C ASN A 172 -9.16 -9.90 -4.03
N LEU A 173 -8.32 -9.05 -4.63
CA LEU A 173 -8.70 -8.30 -5.83
C LEU A 173 -8.99 -9.22 -7.02
N VAL A 174 -8.10 -10.17 -7.28
CA VAL A 174 -8.25 -11.09 -8.42
C VAL A 174 -9.44 -12.03 -8.20
N GLY A 175 -9.69 -12.47 -6.98
CA GLY A 175 -10.89 -13.24 -6.64
C GLY A 175 -12.18 -12.45 -6.88
N PHE A 176 -12.22 -11.20 -6.43
CA PHE A 176 -13.33 -10.28 -6.66
C PHE A 176 -13.58 -10.06 -8.16
N LEU A 177 -12.56 -9.66 -8.93
CA LEU A 177 -12.70 -9.43 -10.38
C LEU A 177 -13.07 -10.71 -11.13
N GLY A 178 -12.49 -11.85 -10.74
CA GLY A 178 -12.82 -13.15 -11.32
C GLY A 178 -14.30 -13.51 -11.18
N SER A 179 -14.94 -13.18 -10.05
CA SER A 179 -16.38 -13.37 -9.85
C SER A 179 -17.25 -12.55 -10.83
N HIS A 180 -16.67 -11.50 -11.42
CA HIS A 180 -17.31 -10.64 -12.41
C HIS A 180 -16.85 -10.93 -13.85
N ASN A 181 -16.04 -11.98 -14.08
CA ASN A 181 -15.38 -12.29 -15.36
C ASN A 181 -14.46 -11.16 -15.85
N LEU A 182 -13.75 -10.54 -14.92
CA LEU A 182 -12.84 -9.43 -15.15
C LEU A 182 -11.43 -9.80 -14.67
N CYS A 183 -10.41 -9.15 -15.23
CA CYS A 183 -9.06 -9.19 -14.68
C CYS A 183 -8.32 -7.85 -14.87
N THR A 184 -7.28 -7.65 -14.07
CA THR A 184 -6.34 -6.52 -14.13
C THR A 184 -4.92 -7.06 -13.95
N SER A 185 -3.91 -6.21 -14.11
CA SER A 185 -2.50 -6.61 -13.88
C SER A 185 -2.31 -7.11 -12.44
N ASN A 186 -1.64 -8.24 -12.27
CA ASN A 186 -1.36 -8.81 -10.96
C ASN A 186 0.01 -9.49 -10.92
N GLY A 187 0.57 -9.61 -9.71
CA GLY A 187 1.79 -10.37 -9.48
C GLY A 187 1.55 -11.88 -9.39
N PHE A 188 2.62 -12.64 -9.11
CA PHE A 188 2.58 -14.11 -9.04
C PHE A 188 2.05 -14.67 -7.70
N ALA A 189 2.17 -13.90 -6.62
CA ALA A 189 1.83 -14.35 -5.27
C ALA A 189 0.58 -13.62 -4.75
N GLY A 190 -0.37 -14.38 -4.22
CA GLY A 190 -1.67 -13.87 -3.78
C GLY A 190 -1.59 -12.95 -2.57
N GLU A 191 -0.61 -13.13 -1.69
CA GLU A 191 -0.45 -12.38 -0.43
C GLU A 191 0.23 -11.01 -0.64
N VAL A 192 0.73 -10.73 -1.85
CA VAL A 192 1.31 -9.43 -2.19
C VAL A 192 0.20 -8.37 -2.17
N GLY A 193 0.45 -7.28 -1.45
CA GLY A 193 -0.41 -6.11 -1.43
C GLY A 193 -0.49 -5.46 -2.81
N TRP A 194 -1.66 -5.49 -3.45
CA TRP A 194 -1.83 -5.09 -4.84
C TRP A 194 -1.53 -3.59 -5.02
N THR A 195 -2.13 -2.71 -4.21
CA THR A 195 -1.90 -1.25 -4.30
C THR A 195 -0.42 -0.91 -4.14
N SER A 196 0.25 -1.53 -3.16
CA SER A 196 1.69 -1.31 -2.98
C SER A 196 2.50 -1.81 -4.18
N TRP A 197 2.26 -3.03 -4.65
CA TRP A 197 2.98 -3.61 -5.78
C TRP A 197 2.76 -2.82 -7.09
N ALA A 198 1.52 -2.44 -7.36
CA ALA A 198 1.14 -1.71 -8.55
C ALA A 198 1.78 -0.31 -8.56
N SER A 199 1.80 0.38 -7.43
CA SER A 199 2.35 1.74 -7.33
C SER A 199 3.90 1.79 -7.43
N TRP A 200 4.58 0.65 -7.32
CA TRP A 200 6.04 0.53 -7.48
C TRP A 200 6.46 -0.05 -8.85
N GLY A 201 5.52 -0.16 -9.80
CA GLY A 201 5.75 -0.73 -11.13
C GLY A 201 4.73 -1.83 -11.42
N GLY A 202 4.92 -2.97 -10.77
CA GLY A 202 4.00 -4.11 -10.84
C GLY A 202 4.13 -4.92 -12.14
N TYR A 203 5.09 -5.84 -12.18
CA TYR A 203 5.25 -6.78 -13.31
C TYR A 203 4.65 -8.15 -13.00
N GLY A 204 4.11 -8.82 -14.02
CA GLY A 204 3.46 -10.10 -13.83
C GLY A 204 3.06 -10.79 -15.13
N PRO A 205 2.39 -11.95 -15.02
CA PRO A 205 2.08 -12.82 -16.16
C PRO A 205 1.12 -12.19 -17.19
N LEU A 206 0.37 -11.16 -16.80
CA LEU A 206 -0.57 -10.47 -17.69
C LEU A 206 0.02 -9.20 -18.32
N GLY A 207 1.32 -8.93 -18.14
CA GLY A 207 1.97 -7.71 -18.62
C GLY A 207 1.77 -7.45 -20.10
N ASP A 208 1.82 -8.49 -20.94
CA ASP A 208 1.64 -8.38 -22.39
C ASP A 208 0.18 -8.07 -22.80
N TYR A 209 -0.79 -8.30 -21.92
CA TYR A 209 -2.23 -8.13 -22.20
C TYR A 209 -2.81 -6.85 -21.61
N VAL A 210 -2.42 -6.51 -20.38
CA VAL A 210 -2.99 -5.40 -19.60
C VAL A 210 -1.94 -4.42 -19.07
N GLY A 211 -0.67 -4.58 -19.42
CA GLY A 211 0.41 -3.71 -18.96
C GLY A 211 0.84 -3.97 -17.51
N LEU A 212 1.65 -3.05 -16.97
CA LEU A 212 2.15 -3.11 -15.60
C LEU A 212 1.07 -2.64 -14.61
N GLY A 213 1.27 -2.90 -13.32
CA GLY A 213 0.39 -2.41 -12.26
C GLY A 213 0.23 -0.89 -12.28
N VAL A 214 1.31 -0.15 -12.53
CA VAL A 214 1.27 1.32 -12.69
C VAL A 214 0.38 1.77 -13.85
N ASP A 215 0.30 0.98 -14.92
CA ASP A 215 -0.52 1.30 -16.09
C ASP A 215 -2.02 1.13 -15.82
N ASN A 216 -2.36 0.37 -14.76
CA ASN A 216 -3.73 0.07 -14.35
C ASN A 216 -4.24 0.97 -13.21
N ILE A 217 -3.40 1.85 -12.66
CA ILE A 217 -3.81 2.86 -11.69
C ILE A 217 -4.35 4.08 -12.45
N VAL A 218 -5.66 4.33 -12.34
CA VAL A 218 -6.34 5.45 -13.01
C VAL A 218 -6.67 6.61 -12.06
N GLY A 219 -6.61 6.38 -10.75
CA GLY A 219 -6.77 7.37 -9.69
C GLY A 219 -6.11 6.88 -8.41
N ALA A 220 -5.93 7.78 -7.43
CA ALA A 220 -5.48 7.41 -6.09
C ALA A 220 -5.90 8.47 -5.08
N LYS A 221 -6.13 8.05 -3.84
CA LYS A 221 -6.22 8.96 -2.68
C LYS A 221 -5.09 8.67 -1.72
N LEU A 222 -4.39 9.72 -1.31
CA LEU A 222 -3.24 9.62 -0.41
C LEU A 222 -3.47 10.45 0.85
N VAL A 223 -3.01 9.93 1.98
CA VAL A 223 -2.79 10.73 3.19
C VAL A 223 -1.35 11.21 3.18
N THR A 224 -1.16 12.52 3.05
CA THR A 224 0.17 13.16 3.00
C THR A 224 0.87 13.11 4.37
N ALA A 225 2.15 13.51 4.43
CA ALA A 225 2.89 13.62 5.69
C ALA A 225 2.27 14.60 6.71
N ASN A 226 1.48 15.58 6.25
CA ASN A 226 0.71 16.47 7.12
C ASN A 226 -0.58 15.82 7.64
N GLY A 227 -0.90 14.61 7.17
CA GLY A 227 -2.12 13.87 7.46
C GLY A 227 -3.36 14.38 6.72
N ASP A 228 -3.16 15.09 5.61
CA ASP A 228 -4.26 15.56 4.78
C ASP A 228 -4.57 14.54 3.68
N LEU A 229 -5.86 14.26 3.49
CA LEU A 229 -6.34 13.41 2.41
C LEU A 229 -6.35 14.22 1.11
N VAL A 230 -5.62 13.75 0.11
CA VAL A 230 -5.56 14.38 -1.22
C VAL A 230 -5.95 13.38 -2.29
N GLN A 231 -6.71 13.85 -3.27
CA GLN A 231 -6.90 13.13 -4.53
C GLN A 231 -5.66 13.36 -5.39
N ALA A 232 -5.01 12.29 -5.85
CA ALA A 232 -3.90 12.40 -6.76
C ALA A 232 -4.39 12.75 -8.17
N ASP A 233 -3.96 13.89 -8.69
CA ASP A 233 -4.12 14.30 -10.07
C ASP A 233 -2.76 14.73 -10.67
N GLY A 234 -2.75 15.02 -11.97
CA GLY A 234 -1.59 15.60 -12.68
C GLY A 234 -0.25 14.92 -12.35
N GLU A 235 0.65 15.70 -11.76
CA GLU A 235 2.00 15.24 -11.40
C GLU A 235 2.01 14.24 -10.23
N LEU A 236 1.12 14.39 -9.25
CA LEU A 236 1.06 13.49 -8.10
C LEU A 236 0.60 12.09 -8.52
N LEU A 237 -0.40 11.99 -9.39
CA LEU A 237 -0.84 10.70 -9.93
C LEU A 237 0.22 10.08 -10.85
N TRP A 238 0.95 10.90 -11.62
CA TRP A 238 2.10 10.41 -12.37
C TRP A 238 3.20 9.86 -11.45
N ALA A 239 3.51 10.55 -10.35
CA ALA A 239 4.56 10.15 -9.44
C ALA A 239 4.18 8.91 -8.61
N ALA A 240 2.93 8.81 -8.14
CA ALA A 240 2.42 7.64 -7.44
C ALA A 240 2.50 6.35 -8.30
N ARG A 241 2.43 6.49 -9.62
CA ARG A 241 2.61 5.42 -10.61
C ARG A 241 4.08 5.11 -10.89
N GLY A 242 4.81 4.70 -9.85
CA GLY A 242 6.18 4.19 -9.96
C GLY A 242 7.06 4.52 -8.76
N ALA A 243 6.79 5.62 -8.06
CA ALA A 243 7.47 5.96 -6.80
C ALA A 243 6.65 5.57 -5.56
N GLY A 244 5.52 4.87 -5.73
CA GLY A 244 4.77 4.28 -4.63
C GLY A 244 4.35 5.28 -3.56
N GLY A 245 4.44 4.84 -2.30
CA GLY A 245 4.04 5.62 -1.12
C GLY A 245 5.02 6.73 -0.69
N ASN A 246 5.97 7.15 -1.54
CA ASN A 246 6.91 8.24 -1.18
C ASN A 246 6.20 9.58 -0.90
N PHE A 247 4.99 9.78 -1.42
CA PHE A 247 4.23 11.02 -1.29
C PHE A 247 3.13 10.94 -0.22
N GLY A 248 2.97 9.78 0.42
CA GLY A 248 1.94 9.56 1.43
C GLY A 248 1.47 8.12 1.50
N VAL A 249 0.59 7.87 2.47
CA VAL A 249 -0.10 6.58 2.62
C VAL A 249 -1.18 6.50 1.55
N ILE A 250 -1.03 5.61 0.57
CA ILE A 250 -2.07 5.38 -0.44
C ILE A 250 -3.23 4.64 0.26
N ALA A 251 -4.34 5.35 0.43
CA ALA A 251 -5.52 4.84 1.11
C ALA A 251 -6.49 4.14 0.14
N GLU A 252 -6.48 4.54 -1.13
CA GLU A 252 -7.37 4.07 -2.18
C GLU A 252 -6.69 4.22 -3.55
N THR A 253 -6.96 3.30 -4.48
CA THR A 253 -6.58 3.36 -5.91
C THR A 253 -7.68 2.87 -6.81
#